data_AF-A0A364NX91-F1
#
_entry.id   AF-A0A364NX91-F1
#
_cell.length_a   1.000
_cell.length_b   1.000
_cell.length_c   1.000
_cell.angle_alpha   90.00
_cell.angle_beta   90.00
_cell.angle_gamma   90.00
#
_symmetry.space_group_name_H-M   'P 1'
#
loop_
_entity.id
_entity.type
_entity.pdbx_description
1 polymer ?
#
loop_
_entity_poly.entity_id
_entity_poly.type
_entity_poly.pdbx_seq_one_letter_code
_entity_poly.pdbx_strand_id
1 'polypeptide(L)'
;MADLAPKFPSSPAQAIDLSRVKALVCEPSGLLRQGIRLALNNIGVRTINEANTFLAAHKACEEGDHDFLIVNQEIEANDATYILRQMRAGNLGKDPFIVTVMLLSSRDEPKVRAAMDSGPDDLLLIPFAPDQLMNRLRMLVERRKPFVVTHDYIGPDRRTSPRPGATSATQFQVPNPMRARGQGVPPDRYLQAKQDAATAIAVERIKRLAATIEWECNALLVSFRESRASGETNFRSLVKLDSVCEEMSGRVTKTLGHTTDVIDGFLIDIRKLKNSPSTMTYSDVEHLSTTGRKITGTYTSR
;
A
#
# COMPACT_ATOMS: atom_id res chain seq x y z
N MET A 1 24.35 -6.85 -14.44
CA MET A 1 23.12 -6.49 -15.17
C MET A 1 22.29 -5.52 -14.33
N ALA A 2 22.72 -4.26 -14.23
CA ALA A 2 22.17 -3.30 -13.27
C ALA A 2 21.86 -1.92 -13.87
N ASP A 3 21.58 -1.83 -15.19
CA ASP A 3 21.41 -0.53 -15.86
C ASP A 3 20.26 -0.52 -16.89
N LEU A 4 19.10 -1.08 -16.51
CA LEU A 4 17.87 -1.06 -17.32
C LEU A 4 16.75 -0.19 -16.75
N ALA A 5 16.99 0.54 -15.66
CA ALA A 5 16.03 1.54 -15.19
C ALA A 5 16.15 2.80 -16.07
N PRO A 6 15.06 3.32 -16.66
CA PRO A 6 15.11 4.56 -17.42
C PRO A 6 15.60 5.70 -16.52
N LYS A 7 16.78 6.24 -16.83
CA LYS A 7 17.36 7.42 -16.17
C LYS A 7 16.52 8.63 -16.56
N PHE A 8 15.68 9.12 -15.65
CA PHE A 8 14.96 10.39 -15.84
C PHE A 8 15.98 11.54 -15.88
N PRO A 9 15.88 12.47 -16.83
CA PRO A 9 16.83 13.59 -16.92
C PRO A 9 16.74 14.48 -15.68
N SER A 10 17.89 14.72 -15.05
CA SER A 10 18.10 15.68 -13.95
C SER A 10 18.35 17.09 -14.46
N SER A 11 17.54 17.56 -15.42
CA SER A 11 17.59 18.96 -15.87
C SER A 11 17.11 19.89 -14.75
N PRO A 12 17.62 21.15 -14.67
CA PRO A 12 17.09 22.14 -13.73
C PRO A 12 15.57 22.23 -13.91
N ALA A 13 14.84 22.21 -12.79
CA ALA A 13 13.40 22.04 -12.75
C ALA A 13 12.70 23.02 -13.69
N GLN A 14 12.37 22.55 -14.88
CA GLN A 14 11.39 23.20 -15.74
C GLN A 14 10.13 23.36 -14.90
N ALA A 15 9.63 24.58 -14.76
CA ALA A 15 8.46 24.86 -13.93
C ALA A 15 7.31 23.92 -14.37
N ILE A 16 6.89 23.03 -13.47
CA ILE A 16 5.89 22.01 -13.76
C ILE A 16 4.53 22.69 -13.89
N ASP A 17 3.84 22.48 -15.01
CA ASP A 17 2.52 23.05 -15.28
C ASP A 17 1.44 22.28 -14.51
N LEU A 18 1.14 22.74 -13.29
CA LEU A 18 0.12 22.11 -12.45
C LEU A 18 -1.32 22.34 -12.94
N SER A 19 -1.56 23.19 -13.96
CA SER A 19 -2.91 23.44 -14.49
C SER A 19 -3.56 22.21 -15.10
N ARG A 20 -2.75 21.24 -15.53
CA ARG A 20 -3.21 19.98 -16.09
C ARG A 20 -3.55 18.94 -15.02
N VAL A 21 -2.98 19.07 -13.82
CA VAL A 21 -3.13 18.11 -12.71
C VAL A 21 -4.59 18.06 -12.25
N LYS A 22 -5.12 16.84 -12.10
CA LYS A 22 -6.46 16.57 -11.58
C LYS A 22 -6.36 16.16 -10.11
N ALA A 23 -6.97 16.94 -9.24
CA ALA A 23 -7.03 16.67 -7.81
C ALA A 23 -8.40 16.13 -7.40
N LEU A 24 -8.41 15.22 -6.43
CA LEU A 24 -9.58 14.82 -5.67
C LEU A 24 -9.42 15.25 -4.21
N VAL A 25 -10.41 15.95 -3.67
CA VAL A 25 -10.44 16.39 -2.27
C VAL A 25 -11.61 15.72 -1.55
N CYS A 26 -11.28 14.78 -0.67
CA CYS A 26 -12.21 14.02 0.15
C CYS A 26 -12.16 14.56 1.59
N GLU A 27 -13.04 15.50 1.91
CA GLU A 27 -13.07 16.18 3.22
C GLU A 27 -14.52 16.52 3.56
N PRO A 28 -15.09 16.11 4.70
CA PRO A 28 -16.50 16.36 5.03
C PRO A 28 -16.82 17.84 5.27
N SER A 29 -15.89 18.63 5.82
CA SER A 29 -16.09 20.05 6.11
C SER A 29 -16.05 20.91 4.85
N GLY A 30 -17.17 21.58 4.52
CA GLY A 30 -17.25 22.49 3.38
C GLY A 30 -16.27 23.67 3.48
N LEU A 31 -16.05 24.19 4.68
CA LEU A 31 -15.09 25.28 4.93
C LEU A 31 -13.66 24.85 4.62
N LEU A 32 -13.26 23.65 5.08
CA LEU A 32 -11.92 23.12 4.80
C LEU A 32 -11.75 22.79 3.31
N ARG A 33 -12.77 22.19 2.67
CA ARG A 33 -12.74 21.96 1.21
C ARG A 33 -12.52 23.27 0.44
N GLN A 34 -13.23 24.34 0.80
CA GLN A 34 -13.05 25.65 0.16
C GLN A 34 -11.61 26.19 0.36
N GLY A 35 -11.07 26.10 1.58
CA GLY A 35 -9.69 26.52 1.86
C GLY A 35 -8.65 25.72 1.07
N ILE A 36 -8.82 24.40 0.98
CA ILE A 36 -7.98 23.51 0.17
C ILE A 36 -8.08 23.88 -1.31
N ARG A 37 -9.29 24.08 -1.83
CA ARG A 37 -9.51 24.46 -3.23
C ARG A 37 -8.81 25.77 -3.58
N LEU A 38 -8.89 26.78 -2.71
CA LEU A 38 -8.18 28.05 -2.88
C LEU A 38 -6.65 27.85 -2.90
N ALA A 39 -6.10 27.05 -1.97
CA ALA A 39 -4.68 26.73 -1.93
C ALA A 39 -4.20 26.01 -3.21
N LEU A 40 -4.98 25.04 -3.70
CA LEU A 40 -4.70 24.31 -4.94
C LEU A 40 -4.76 25.24 -6.17
N ASN A 41 -5.75 26.14 -6.23
CA ASN A 41 -5.83 27.14 -7.28
C ASN A 41 -4.62 28.09 -7.28
N ASN A 42 -4.13 28.50 -6.10
CA ASN A 42 -2.98 29.40 -5.99
C ASN A 42 -1.67 28.78 -6.53
N ILE A 43 -1.52 27.45 -6.47
CA ILE A 43 -0.36 26.76 -7.08
C ILE A 43 -0.57 26.34 -8.53
N GLY A 44 -1.72 26.67 -9.11
CA GLY A 44 -1.99 26.44 -10.53
C GLY A 44 -2.87 25.24 -10.84
N VAL A 45 -3.26 24.40 -9.88
CA VAL A 45 -4.21 23.29 -10.11
C VAL A 45 -5.58 23.87 -10.47
N ARG A 46 -6.23 23.35 -11.53
CA ARG A 46 -7.52 23.88 -12.02
C ARG A 46 -8.65 22.85 -11.99
N THR A 47 -8.34 21.57 -12.19
CA THR A 47 -9.33 20.50 -12.12
C THR A 47 -9.35 19.90 -10.73
N ILE A 48 -10.36 20.26 -9.93
CA ILE A 48 -10.51 19.81 -8.54
C ILE A 48 -11.89 19.19 -8.39
N ASN A 49 -11.92 17.88 -8.21
CA ASN A 49 -13.12 17.13 -7.86
C ASN A 49 -13.22 17.03 -6.34
N GLU A 50 -14.44 16.96 -5.83
CA GLU A 50 -14.68 16.90 -4.38
C GLU A 50 -15.61 15.77 -4.02
N ALA A 51 -15.34 15.17 -2.86
CA ALA A 51 -16.21 14.22 -2.20
C ALA A 51 -16.37 14.63 -0.73
N ASN A 52 -17.59 14.64 -0.25
CA ASN A 52 -17.92 15.01 1.14
C ASN A 52 -18.43 13.82 1.97
N THR A 53 -18.63 12.66 1.35
CA THR A 53 -19.07 11.42 2.01
C THR A 53 -18.07 10.31 1.74
N PHE A 54 -18.05 9.28 2.60
CA PHE A 54 -17.14 8.16 2.42
C PHE A 54 -17.41 7.42 1.10
N LEU A 55 -18.70 7.21 0.78
CA LEU A 55 -19.11 6.52 -0.45
C LEU A 55 -18.73 7.30 -1.71
N ALA A 56 -18.89 8.64 -1.70
CA ALA A 56 -18.46 9.47 -2.83
C ALA A 56 -16.94 9.44 -3.01
N ALA A 57 -16.18 9.45 -1.90
CA ALA A 57 -14.72 9.34 -1.94
C ALA A 57 -14.28 7.99 -2.53
N HIS A 58 -14.89 6.90 -2.07
CA HIS A 58 -14.63 5.56 -2.59
C HIS A 58 -14.90 5.48 -4.10
N LYS A 59 -16.09 5.93 -4.54
CA LYS A 59 -16.50 5.90 -5.96
C LYS A 59 -15.56 6.73 -6.84
N ALA A 60 -15.18 7.93 -6.41
CA ALA A 60 -14.25 8.77 -7.17
C ALA A 60 -12.84 8.14 -7.27
N CYS A 61 -12.37 7.48 -6.22
CA CYS A 61 -11.11 6.73 -6.26
C CYS A 61 -11.18 5.51 -7.19
N GLU A 62 -12.32 4.82 -7.23
CA GLU A 62 -12.57 3.69 -8.13
C GLU A 62 -12.57 4.12 -9.61
N GLU A 63 -13.21 5.24 -9.94
CA GLU A 63 -13.25 5.80 -11.30
C GLU A 63 -11.85 6.19 -11.81
N GLY A 64 -10.98 6.68 -10.91
CA GLY A 64 -9.53 6.72 -11.11
C GLY A 64 -9.00 7.75 -12.11
N ASP A 65 -9.63 8.93 -12.22
CA ASP A 65 -9.20 10.04 -13.09
C ASP A 65 -8.54 11.19 -12.31
N HIS A 66 -7.70 10.84 -11.33
CA HIS A 66 -7.03 11.78 -10.45
C HIS A 66 -5.53 11.48 -10.35
N ASP A 67 -4.72 12.53 -10.35
CA ASP A 67 -3.26 12.45 -10.18
C ASP A 67 -2.85 12.73 -8.73
N PHE A 68 -3.75 13.37 -7.99
CA PHE A 68 -3.52 13.82 -6.64
C PHE A 68 -4.77 13.63 -5.77
N LEU A 69 -4.58 13.10 -4.56
CA LEU A 69 -5.63 12.84 -3.59
C LEU A 69 -5.31 13.57 -2.28
N ILE A 70 -6.24 14.41 -1.83
CA ILE A 70 -6.32 14.85 -0.45
C ILE A 70 -7.47 14.09 0.20
N VAL A 71 -7.21 13.39 1.29
CA VAL A 71 -8.24 12.59 1.96
C VAL A 71 -8.16 12.78 3.47
N ASN A 72 -9.29 13.15 4.08
CA ASN A 72 -9.40 13.12 5.54
C ASN A 72 -9.36 11.66 6.01
N GLN A 73 -8.58 11.37 7.05
CA GLN A 73 -8.49 10.04 7.65
C GLN A 73 -9.86 9.49 8.04
N GLU A 74 -10.77 10.36 8.48
CA GLU A 74 -12.10 9.98 8.94
C GLU A 74 -13.16 10.79 8.19
N ILE A 75 -14.05 10.11 7.48
CA ILE A 75 -15.16 10.74 6.73
C ILE A 75 -16.45 10.11 7.23
N GLU A 76 -17.33 10.91 7.84
CA GLU A 76 -18.60 10.42 8.41
C GLU A 76 -18.39 9.24 9.38
N ALA A 77 -17.39 9.34 10.25
CA ALA A 77 -16.96 8.27 11.18
C ALA A 77 -16.46 6.97 10.51
N ASN A 78 -16.24 6.97 9.20
CA ASN A 78 -15.63 5.85 8.48
C ASN A 78 -14.13 6.06 8.27
N ASP A 79 -13.36 4.97 8.38
CA ASP A 79 -11.91 4.97 8.23
C ASP A 79 -11.47 4.99 6.76
N ALA A 80 -11.05 6.17 6.28
CA ALA A 80 -10.58 6.36 4.92
C ALA A 80 -9.19 5.76 4.66
N THR A 81 -8.47 5.29 5.70
CA THR A 81 -7.22 4.55 5.49
C THR A 81 -7.44 3.25 4.71
N TYR A 82 -8.65 2.68 4.80
CA TYR A 82 -9.05 1.53 4.00
C TYR A 82 -8.93 1.80 2.50
N ILE A 83 -9.47 2.94 2.03
CA ILE A 83 -9.44 3.33 0.60
C ILE A 83 -8.00 3.33 0.11
N LEU A 84 -7.10 4.00 0.84
CA LEU A 84 -5.71 4.12 0.42
C LEU A 84 -4.97 2.78 0.44
N ARG A 85 -5.20 1.94 1.46
CA ARG A 85 -4.64 0.57 1.50
C ARG A 85 -5.07 -0.24 0.29
N GLN A 86 -6.35 -0.20 -0.09
CA GLN A 86 -6.84 -0.91 -1.28
C GLN A 86 -6.24 -0.36 -2.58
N MET A 87 -6.06 0.96 -2.68
CA MET A 87 -5.38 1.58 -3.82
C MET A 87 -3.92 1.13 -3.92
N ARG A 88 -3.15 1.21 -2.83
CA ARG A 88 -1.74 0.77 -2.81
C ARG A 88 -1.58 -0.73 -3.09
N ALA A 89 -2.55 -1.55 -2.68
CA ALA A 89 -2.60 -2.97 -2.95
C ALA A 89 -2.94 -3.32 -4.41
N GLY A 90 -3.42 -2.34 -5.20
CA GLY A 90 -3.90 -2.53 -6.58
C GLY A 90 -5.29 -3.16 -6.67
N ASN A 91 -6.10 -3.02 -5.61
CA ASN A 91 -7.46 -3.56 -5.50
C ASN A 91 -8.54 -2.51 -5.73
N LEU A 92 -8.19 -1.21 -5.66
CA LEU A 92 -9.11 -0.10 -5.87
C LEU A 92 -8.49 0.94 -6.81
N GLY A 93 -9.27 1.40 -7.78
CA GLY A 93 -8.87 2.43 -8.72
C GLY A 93 -7.87 1.97 -9.79
N LYS A 94 -7.46 2.91 -10.64
CA LYS A 94 -6.62 2.65 -11.83
C LYS A 94 -5.13 2.91 -11.62
N ASP A 95 -4.78 3.66 -10.59
CA ASP A 95 -3.41 4.10 -10.33
C ASP A 95 -3.03 3.93 -8.85
N PRO A 96 -2.26 2.88 -8.49
CA PRO A 96 -1.80 2.68 -7.13
C PRO A 96 -0.74 3.71 -6.71
N PHE A 97 -0.26 4.55 -7.64
CA PHE A 97 0.79 5.54 -7.43
C PHE A 97 0.27 6.97 -7.44
N ILE A 98 -1.05 7.19 -7.33
CA ILE A 98 -1.60 8.53 -7.06
C ILE A 98 -0.82 9.19 -5.91
N VAL A 99 -0.52 10.48 -6.03
CA VAL A 99 0.13 11.22 -4.94
C VAL A 99 -0.94 11.50 -3.88
N THR A 100 -0.70 11.13 -2.62
CA THR A 100 -1.72 11.23 -1.57
C THR A 100 -1.23 12.02 -0.37
N VAL A 101 -1.98 13.05 0.02
CA VAL A 101 -1.83 13.72 1.32
C VAL A 101 -3.04 13.34 2.17
N MET A 102 -2.80 12.73 3.32
CA MET A 102 -3.86 12.40 4.27
C MET A 102 -3.95 13.47 5.35
N LEU A 103 -5.17 13.94 5.61
CA LEU A 103 -5.45 14.93 6.65
C LEU A 103 -5.79 14.23 7.96
N LEU A 104 -5.27 14.75 9.07
CA LEU A 104 -5.47 14.23 10.41
C LEU A 104 -6.15 15.28 11.28
N SER A 105 -7.17 14.89 12.04
CA SER A 105 -7.86 15.77 13.00
C SER A 105 -7.34 15.64 14.43
N SER A 106 -6.47 14.65 14.70
CA SER A 106 -5.92 14.38 16.04
C SER A 106 -4.46 13.96 15.96
N ARG A 107 -3.75 14.07 17.08
CA ARG A 107 -2.38 13.57 17.25
C ARG A 107 -2.33 12.22 17.97
N ASP A 108 -3.46 11.55 18.09
CA ASP A 108 -3.56 10.28 18.80
C ASP A 108 -2.67 9.24 18.11
N GLU A 109 -1.68 8.72 18.86
CA GLU A 109 -0.65 7.84 18.31
C GLU A 109 -1.23 6.66 17.50
N PRO A 110 -2.30 5.96 17.94
CA PRO A 110 -2.90 4.89 17.15
C PRO A 110 -3.49 5.37 15.82
N LYS A 111 -4.15 6.55 15.81
CA LYS A 111 -4.73 7.13 14.59
C LYS A 111 -3.63 7.58 13.63
N VAL A 112 -2.58 8.23 14.13
CA VAL A 112 -1.43 8.64 13.32
C VAL A 112 -0.73 7.42 12.72
N ARG A 113 -0.51 6.37 13.51
CA ARG A 113 0.10 5.11 13.04
C ARG A 113 -0.75 4.45 11.96
N ALA A 114 -2.06 4.31 12.17
CA ALA A 114 -2.96 3.75 11.17
C ALA A 114 -2.94 4.53 9.85
N ALA A 115 -2.92 5.86 9.93
CA ALA A 115 -2.77 6.73 8.77
C ALA A 115 -1.44 6.55 8.05
N MET A 116 -0.32 6.51 8.78
CA MET A 116 1.01 6.24 8.22
C MET A 116 1.07 4.89 7.50
N ASP A 117 0.55 3.84 8.15
CA ASP A 117 0.55 2.46 7.67
C ASP A 117 -0.40 2.24 6.48
N SER A 118 -1.23 3.24 6.15
CA SER A 118 -2.09 3.19 4.96
C SER A 118 -1.38 3.58 3.67
N GLY A 119 -0.17 4.14 3.76
CA GLY A 119 0.66 4.49 2.61
C GLY A 119 0.41 5.86 1.95
N PRO A 120 0.03 6.94 2.67
CA PRO A 120 0.01 8.28 2.06
C PRO A 120 1.43 8.69 1.72
N ASP A 121 1.59 9.68 0.83
CA ASP A 121 2.87 10.32 0.53
C ASP A 121 3.24 11.31 1.64
N ASP A 122 2.27 12.06 2.15
CA ASP A 122 2.46 12.95 3.30
C ASP A 122 1.24 12.97 4.24
N LEU A 123 1.46 13.44 5.46
CA LEU A 123 0.44 13.64 6.49
C LEU A 123 0.36 15.12 6.85
N LEU A 124 -0.86 15.64 7.00
CA LEU A 124 -1.09 17.03 7.37
C LEU A 124 -2.12 17.12 8.49
N LEU A 125 -1.72 17.69 9.62
CA LEU A 125 -2.61 17.88 10.76
C LEU A 125 -3.49 19.12 10.55
N ILE A 126 -4.79 19.00 10.80
CA ILE A 126 -5.77 20.09 10.81
C ILE A 126 -5.76 20.74 12.20
N PRO A 127 -5.82 22.09 12.30
CA PRO A 127 -5.78 23.06 11.21
C PRO A 127 -4.36 23.25 10.65
N PHE A 128 -4.27 23.52 9.35
CA PHE A 128 -3.01 23.85 8.67
C PHE A 128 -3.15 25.16 7.89
N ALA A 129 -2.03 25.86 7.70
CA ALA A 129 -1.98 27.03 6.83
C ALA A 129 -1.96 26.60 5.34
N PRO A 130 -2.62 27.33 4.43
CA PRO A 130 -2.57 27.04 2.98
C PRO A 130 -1.15 26.88 2.44
N ASP A 131 -0.20 27.74 2.85
CA ASP A 131 1.20 27.67 2.43
C ASP A 131 1.88 26.37 2.85
N GLN A 132 1.46 25.78 3.98
CA GLN A 132 1.97 24.49 4.41
C GLN A 132 1.59 23.41 3.41
N LEU A 133 0.32 23.35 2.98
CA LEU A 133 -0.12 22.42 1.94
C LEU A 133 0.65 22.67 0.64
N MET A 134 0.77 23.92 0.19
CA MET A 134 1.48 24.25 -1.05
C MET A 134 2.94 23.79 -1.05
N ASN A 135 3.66 24.02 0.06
CA ASN A 135 5.05 23.60 0.20
C ASN A 135 5.19 22.07 0.19
N ARG A 136 4.25 21.36 0.84
CA ARG A 136 4.20 19.89 0.85
C ARG A 136 4.02 19.36 -0.56
N LEU A 137 3.12 19.94 -1.35
CA LEU A 137 2.88 19.52 -2.73
C LEU A 137 4.09 19.73 -3.64
N ARG A 138 4.77 20.87 -3.54
CA ARG A 138 6.02 21.11 -4.29
C ARG A 138 7.06 20.03 -3.99
N MET A 139 7.25 19.72 -2.71
CA MET A 139 8.17 18.67 -2.28
C MET A 139 7.78 17.28 -2.81
N LEU A 140 6.49 16.95 -2.83
CA LEU A 140 5.99 15.67 -3.35
C LEU A 140 6.16 15.55 -4.86
N VAL A 141 6.02 16.64 -5.61
CA VAL A 141 6.25 16.66 -7.06
C VAL A 141 7.73 16.47 -7.38
N GLU A 142 8.62 17.11 -6.64
CA GLU A 142 10.07 17.09 -6.92
C GLU A 142 10.78 15.87 -6.34
N ARG A 143 10.47 15.51 -5.09
CA ARG A 143 11.23 14.57 -4.25
C ARG A 143 10.32 13.53 -3.61
N ARG A 144 9.41 12.95 -4.40
CA ARG A 144 8.62 11.80 -3.96
C ARG A 144 9.55 10.67 -3.51
N LYS A 145 9.31 10.12 -2.32
CA LYS A 145 10.09 9.00 -1.80
C LYS A 145 9.83 7.73 -2.62
N PRO A 146 10.83 6.83 -2.74
CA PRO A 146 10.59 5.51 -3.29
C PRO A 146 9.60 4.73 -2.43
N PHE A 147 8.94 3.74 -3.02
CA PHE A 147 8.07 2.83 -2.29
C PHE A 147 8.86 1.65 -1.73
N VAL A 148 8.35 1.06 -0.66
CA VAL A 148 8.82 -0.20 -0.09
C VAL A 148 7.63 -1.14 0.08
N VAL A 149 7.92 -2.44 0.08
CA VAL A 149 6.93 -3.50 0.29
C VAL A 149 7.38 -4.35 1.47
N THR A 150 6.50 -4.51 2.45
CA THR A 150 6.66 -5.41 3.59
C THR A 150 5.54 -6.43 3.62
N HIS A 151 5.45 -7.22 4.71
CA HIS A 151 4.35 -8.16 4.94
C HIS A 151 2.97 -7.50 5.09
N ASP A 152 2.91 -6.21 5.41
CA ASP A 152 1.69 -5.48 5.79
C ASP A 152 1.61 -4.06 5.21
N TYR A 153 2.63 -3.60 4.50
CA TYR A 153 2.73 -2.24 3.99
C TYR A 153 3.19 -2.19 2.53
N ILE A 154 2.55 -1.33 1.75
CA ILE A 154 2.97 -0.91 0.41
C ILE A 154 2.85 0.61 0.36
N GLY A 155 3.97 1.30 0.20
CA GLY A 155 3.94 2.76 0.17
C GLY A 155 5.32 3.39 0.34
N PRO A 156 5.38 4.72 0.47
CA PRO A 156 6.61 5.49 0.59
C PRO A 156 7.52 5.03 1.73
N ASP A 157 8.83 5.01 1.48
CA ASP A 157 9.80 4.67 2.52
C ASP A 157 9.76 5.70 3.66
N ARG A 158 9.42 5.22 4.86
CA ARG A 158 9.37 6.02 6.08
C ARG A 158 10.64 5.94 6.90
N ARG A 159 11.61 5.10 6.53
CA ARG A 159 12.84 4.90 7.30
C ARG A 159 13.75 6.11 7.13
N THR A 160 14.22 6.64 8.25
CA THR A 160 15.23 7.70 8.30
C THR A 160 16.65 7.13 8.30
N SER A 161 16.82 5.88 8.76
CA SER A 161 18.10 5.18 8.83
C SER A 161 17.92 3.67 8.61
N PRO A 162 18.96 2.97 8.08
CA PRO A 162 18.98 1.51 8.05
C PRO A 162 18.88 0.93 9.47
N ARG A 163 18.19 -0.19 9.64
CA ARG A 163 18.24 -0.93 10.90
C ARG A 163 19.57 -1.70 10.97
N PRO A 164 20.35 -1.61 12.06
CA PRO A 164 21.55 -2.42 12.23
C PRO A 164 21.21 -3.91 12.09
N GLY A 165 21.91 -4.63 11.22
CA GLY A 165 21.75 -6.08 11.04
C GLY A 165 20.56 -6.55 10.19
N ALA A 166 19.74 -5.65 9.63
CA ALA A 166 18.66 -6.04 8.71
C ALA A 166 18.95 -5.55 7.29
N THR A 167 18.77 -6.42 6.28
CA THR A 167 18.79 -6.00 4.88
C THR A 167 17.71 -4.93 4.66
N SER A 168 18.11 -3.77 4.13
CA SER A 168 17.16 -2.72 3.76
C SER A 168 16.09 -3.28 2.82
N ALA A 169 14.83 -2.87 3.01
CA ALA A 169 13.77 -3.30 2.12
C ALA A 169 14.06 -2.80 0.71
N THR A 170 13.74 -3.60 -0.30
CA THR A 170 13.86 -3.19 -1.70
C THR A 170 13.08 -1.90 -1.92
N GLN A 171 13.73 -0.89 -2.49
CA GLN A 171 13.12 0.38 -2.83
C GLN A 171 12.69 0.37 -4.29
N PHE A 172 11.44 0.76 -4.53
CA PHE A 172 10.82 0.84 -5.85
C PHE A 172 10.64 2.31 -6.23
N GLN A 173 11.27 2.72 -7.32
CA GLN A 173 10.94 4.00 -7.93
C GLN A 173 9.57 3.88 -8.59
N VAL A 174 8.61 4.67 -8.12
CA VAL A 174 7.25 4.70 -8.67
C VAL A 174 7.06 5.95 -9.51
N PRO A 175 6.24 5.89 -10.59
CA PRO A 175 5.94 7.07 -11.36
C PRO A 175 5.18 8.09 -10.49
N ASN A 176 5.35 9.38 -10.80
CA ASN A 176 4.63 10.46 -10.14
C ASN A 176 3.63 11.06 -11.14
N PRO A 177 2.31 10.84 -10.97
CA PRO A 177 1.31 11.32 -11.93
C PRO A 177 1.23 12.83 -12.00
N MET A 178 1.39 13.54 -10.86
CA MET A 178 1.43 15.01 -10.86
C MET A 178 2.59 15.54 -11.71
N ARG A 179 3.79 14.99 -11.50
CA ARG A 179 4.98 15.38 -12.26
C ARG A 179 4.83 15.02 -13.74
N ALA A 180 4.38 13.81 -14.04
CA ALA A 180 4.20 13.34 -15.41
C ALA A 180 3.21 14.22 -16.18
N ARG A 181 2.07 14.53 -15.57
CA ARG A 181 1.04 15.35 -16.22
C ARG A 181 1.49 16.79 -16.41
N GLY A 182 2.11 17.40 -15.39
CA GLY A 182 2.60 18.77 -15.49
C GLY A 182 3.83 18.96 -16.38
N GLN A 183 4.55 17.89 -16.71
CA GLN A 183 5.59 17.87 -17.74
C GLN A 183 5.04 17.55 -19.14
N GLY A 184 3.76 17.24 -19.27
CA GLY A 184 3.17 16.82 -20.54
C GLY A 184 3.68 15.47 -21.05
N VAL A 185 4.07 14.57 -20.13
CA VAL A 185 4.45 13.20 -20.51
C VAL A 185 3.27 12.52 -21.22
N PRO A 186 3.48 11.88 -22.39
CA PRO A 186 2.42 11.18 -23.10
C PRO A 186 1.73 10.12 -22.23
N PRO A 187 0.38 9.98 -22.29
CA PRO A 187 -0.35 9.03 -21.45
C PRO A 187 0.17 7.60 -21.52
N ASP A 188 0.51 7.11 -22.71
CA ASP A 188 1.00 5.73 -22.90
C ASP A 188 2.34 5.49 -22.22
N ARG A 189 3.22 6.50 -22.20
CA ARG A 189 4.52 6.42 -21.51
C ARG A 189 4.33 6.34 -20.00
N TYR A 190 3.38 7.11 -19.45
CA TYR A 190 3.03 7.01 -18.05
C TYR A 190 2.39 5.65 -17.72
N LEU A 191 1.50 5.16 -18.58
CA LEU A 191 0.84 3.87 -18.42
C LEU A 191 1.85 2.72 -18.37
N GLN A 192 2.84 2.71 -19.27
CA GLN A 192 3.91 1.72 -19.25
C GLN A 192 4.71 1.78 -17.94
N ALA A 193 5.18 2.97 -17.55
CA ALA A 193 5.95 3.13 -16.30
C ALA A 193 5.14 2.70 -15.06
N LYS A 194 3.83 2.95 -15.06
CA LYS A 194 2.91 2.47 -14.04
C LYS A 194 2.81 0.94 -14.04
N GLN A 195 2.65 0.32 -15.20
CA GLN A 195 2.56 -1.15 -15.31
C GLN A 195 3.85 -1.83 -14.85
N ASP A 196 5.01 -1.30 -15.25
CA ASP A 196 6.31 -1.83 -14.85
C ASP A 196 6.51 -1.78 -13.33
N ALA A 197 6.24 -0.61 -12.72
CA ALA A 197 6.34 -0.43 -11.28
C ALA A 197 5.31 -1.27 -10.51
N ALA A 198 4.08 -1.36 -11.00
CA ALA A 198 3.02 -2.16 -10.37
C ALA A 198 3.36 -3.66 -10.40
N THR A 199 3.88 -4.15 -11.53
CA THR A 199 4.34 -5.54 -11.66
C THR A 199 5.49 -5.84 -10.72
N ALA A 200 6.51 -4.97 -10.65
CA ALA A 200 7.64 -5.13 -9.76
C ALA A 200 7.22 -5.19 -8.27
N ILE A 201 6.32 -4.29 -7.85
CA ILE A 201 5.77 -4.27 -6.50
C ILE A 201 4.90 -5.51 -6.23
N ALA A 202 4.10 -5.96 -7.20
CA ALA A 202 3.27 -7.15 -7.05
C ALA A 202 4.10 -8.42 -6.87
N VAL A 203 5.19 -8.58 -7.63
CA VAL A 203 6.15 -9.69 -7.47
C VAL A 203 6.81 -9.64 -6.10
N GLU A 204 7.26 -8.46 -5.66
CA GLU A 204 7.82 -8.31 -4.32
C GLU A 204 6.79 -8.63 -3.23
N ARG A 205 5.53 -8.24 -3.40
CA ARG A 205 4.45 -8.55 -2.47
C ARG A 205 4.25 -10.07 -2.34
N ILE A 206 4.29 -10.83 -3.44
CA ILE A 206 4.24 -12.30 -3.41
C ILE A 206 5.41 -12.86 -2.58
N LYS A 207 6.64 -12.35 -2.78
CA LYS A 207 7.81 -12.76 -1.99
C LYS A 207 7.60 -12.51 -0.49
N ARG A 208 7.06 -11.34 -0.11
CA ARG A 208 6.79 -10.98 1.28
C ARG A 208 5.67 -11.81 1.91
N LEU A 209 4.62 -12.13 1.16
CA LEU A 209 3.54 -13.01 1.62
C LEU A 209 4.07 -14.43 1.87
N ALA A 210 4.88 -14.96 0.96
CA ALA A 210 5.51 -16.27 1.13
C ALA A 210 6.40 -16.33 2.38
N ALA A 211 7.28 -15.34 2.57
CA ALA A 211 8.09 -15.24 3.78
C ALA A 211 7.25 -15.11 5.07
N THR A 212 6.08 -14.47 4.99
CA THR A 212 5.15 -14.36 6.11
C THR A 212 4.53 -15.73 6.44
N ILE A 213 4.12 -16.51 5.44
CA ILE A 213 3.60 -17.87 5.63
C ILE A 213 4.61 -18.73 6.40
N GLU A 214 5.87 -18.73 5.96
CA GLU A 214 6.92 -19.51 6.64
C GLU A 214 7.15 -19.02 8.08
N TRP A 215 7.21 -17.70 8.29
CA TRP A 215 7.40 -17.12 9.62
C TRP A 215 6.28 -17.53 10.59
N GLU A 216 5.02 -17.40 10.16
CA GLU A 216 3.85 -17.77 10.97
C GLU A 216 3.81 -19.27 11.25
N CYS A 217 4.10 -20.11 10.26
CA CYS A 217 4.16 -21.57 10.46
C CYS A 217 5.28 -21.96 11.44
N ASN A 218 6.44 -21.30 11.36
CA ASN A 218 7.54 -21.55 12.28
C ASN A 218 7.22 -21.05 13.69
N ALA A 219 6.57 -19.89 13.82
CA ALA A 219 6.12 -19.37 15.11
C ALA A 219 5.12 -20.33 15.79
N LEU A 220 4.18 -20.88 15.02
CA LEU A 220 3.28 -21.95 15.49
C LEU A 220 4.07 -23.19 15.94
N LEU A 221 5.01 -23.67 15.13
CA LEU A 221 5.81 -24.85 15.46
C LEU A 221 6.60 -24.66 16.76
N VAL A 222 7.25 -23.51 16.94
CA VAL A 222 7.97 -23.16 18.17
C VAL A 222 7.02 -23.11 19.37
N SER A 223 5.85 -22.50 19.22
CA SER A 223 4.83 -22.43 20.27
C SER A 223 4.40 -23.81 20.77
N PHE A 224 4.22 -24.77 19.86
CA PHE A 224 3.90 -26.15 20.21
C PHE A 224 5.08 -26.87 20.87
N ARG A 225 6.31 -26.71 20.35
CA ARG A 225 7.53 -27.31 20.94
C ARG A 225 7.76 -26.89 22.37
N GLU A 226 7.47 -25.63 22.68
CA GLU A 226 7.66 -25.05 24.00
C GLU A 226 6.42 -25.15 24.89
N SER A 227 5.38 -25.87 24.47
CA SER A 227 4.12 -26.01 25.21
C SER A 227 3.46 -24.67 25.56
N ARG A 228 3.66 -23.65 24.72
CA ARG A 228 3.04 -22.31 24.83
C ARG A 228 1.78 -22.16 23.98
N ALA A 229 1.46 -23.16 23.17
CA ALA A 229 0.29 -23.16 22.30
C ALA A 229 -1.01 -23.22 23.09
N SER A 230 -2.02 -22.47 22.62
CA SER A 230 -3.37 -22.44 23.17
C SER A 230 -4.38 -22.32 22.03
N GLY A 231 -5.63 -22.72 22.26
CA GLY A 231 -6.67 -22.60 21.23
C GLY A 231 -6.80 -21.17 20.67
N GLU A 232 -6.63 -20.16 21.52
CA GLU A 232 -6.66 -18.75 21.11
C GLU A 232 -5.45 -18.36 20.25
N THR A 233 -4.23 -18.69 20.67
CA THR A 233 -3.01 -18.35 19.92
C THR A 233 -2.94 -19.10 18.59
N ASN A 234 -3.39 -20.35 18.57
CA ASN A 234 -3.55 -21.16 17.37
C ASN A 234 -4.54 -20.53 16.40
N PHE A 235 -5.74 -20.17 16.89
CA PHE A 235 -6.77 -19.54 16.07
C PHE A 235 -6.27 -18.23 15.44
N ARG A 236 -5.61 -17.36 16.22
CA ARG A 236 -5.04 -16.10 15.71
C ARG A 236 -4.03 -16.33 14.59
N SER A 237 -3.14 -17.31 14.75
CA SER A 237 -2.15 -17.66 13.74
C SER A 237 -2.80 -18.24 12.48
N LEU A 238 -3.82 -19.09 12.63
CA LEU A 238 -4.57 -19.65 11.51
C LEU A 238 -5.38 -18.61 10.75
N VAL A 239 -5.99 -17.63 11.43
CA VAL A 239 -6.65 -16.49 10.77
C VAL A 239 -5.66 -15.67 9.96
N LYS A 240 -4.45 -15.45 10.49
CA LYS A 240 -3.40 -14.74 9.78
C LYS A 240 -2.92 -15.52 8.55
N LEU A 241 -2.65 -16.82 8.71
CA LEU A 241 -2.26 -17.70 7.60
C LEU A 241 -3.34 -17.75 6.51
N ASP A 242 -4.61 -17.87 6.88
CA ASP A 242 -5.75 -17.88 5.95
C ASP A 242 -5.77 -16.61 5.09
N SER A 243 -5.71 -15.43 5.72
CA SER A 243 -5.70 -14.14 5.02
C SER A 243 -4.47 -13.97 4.10
N VAL A 244 -3.28 -14.36 4.57
CA VAL A 244 -2.03 -14.23 3.79
C VAL A 244 -2.04 -15.19 2.60
N CYS A 245 -2.51 -16.42 2.78
CA CYS A 245 -2.57 -17.42 1.71
C CYS A 245 -3.63 -17.05 0.65
N GLU A 246 -4.77 -16.53 1.07
CA GLU A 246 -5.82 -16.05 0.15
C GLU A 246 -5.31 -14.86 -0.70
N GLU A 247 -4.66 -13.87 -0.08
CA GLU A 247 -4.04 -12.77 -0.82
C GLU A 247 -2.95 -13.29 -1.78
N MET A 248 -2.11 -14.23 -1.31
CA MET A 248 -1.02 -14.77 -2.12
C MET A 248 -1.53 -15.57 -3.32
N SER A 249 -2.53 -16.43 -3.14
CA SER A 249 -3.16 -17.21 -4.22
C SER A 249 -3.69 -16.27 -5.30
N GLY A 250 -4.51 -15.27 -4.92
CA GLY A 250 -5.05 -14.30 -5.88
C GLY A 250 -3.96 -13.52 -6.62
N ARG A 251 -2.88 -13.12 -5.94
CA ARG A 251 -1.77 -12.39 -6.56
C ARG A 251 -0.93 -13.26 -7.49
N VAL A 252 -0.65 -14.50 -7.13
CA VAL A 252 0.11 -15.45 -7.96
C VAL A 252 -0.62 -15.67 -9.28
N THR A 253 -1.92 -15.94 -9.23
CA THR A 253 -2.75 -16.11 -10.43
C THR A 253 -2.77 -14.84 -11.28
N LYS A 254 -3.04 -13.68 -10.65
CA LYS A 254 -3.16 -12.39 -11.37
C LYS A 254 -1.83 -11.89 -11.96
N THR A 255 -0.72 -12.09 -11.26
CA THR A 255 0.58 -11.45 -11.58
C THR A 255 1.51 -12.38 -12.35
N LEU A 256 1.56 -13.66 -11.95
CA LEU A 256 2.48 -14.64 -12.52
C LEU A 256 1.79 -15.59 -13.51
N GLY A 257 0.46 -15.69 -13.47
CA GLY A 257 -0.30 -16.64 -14.29
C GLY A 257 -0.05 -18.11 -13.93
N HIS A 258 0.54 -18.37 -12.76
CA HIS A 258 0.78 -19.73 -12.28
C HIS A 258 -0.50 -20.34 -11.69
N THR A 259 -0.59 -21.67 -11.67
CA THR A 259 -1.61 -22.36 -10.86
C THR A 259 -1.26 -22.29 -9.38
N THR A 260 -2.28 -22.36 -8.53
CA THR A 260 -2.18 -22.17 -7.08
C THR A 260 -2.52 -23.41 -6.27
N ASP A 261 -2.53 -24.60 -6.88
CA ASP A 261 -3.02 -25.86 -6.29
C ASP A 261 -2.40 -26.15 -4.91
N VAL A 262 -1.10 -25.89 -4.74
CA VAL A 262 -0.40 -26.07 -3.45
C VAL A 262 -0.85 -25.04 -2.41
N ILE A 263 -1.06 -23.79 -2.81
CA ILE A 263 -1.53 -22.72 -1.93
C ILE A 263 -2.98 -22.97 -1.54
N ASP A 264 -3.81 -23.39 -2.49
CA ASP A 264 -5.23 -23.66 -2.28
C ASP A 264 -5.44 -24.90 -1.41
N GLY A 265 -4.65 -25.96 -1.61
CA GLY A 265 -4.61 -27.12 -0.71
C GLY A 265 -4.19 -26.74 0.71
N PHE A 266 -3.16 -25.89 0.84
CA PHE A 266 -2.72 -25.37 2.14
C PHE A 266 -3.81 -24.52 2.82
N LEU A 267 -4.53 -23.70 2.06
CA LEU A 267 -5.66 -22.90 2.55
C LEU A 267 -6.80 -23.79 3.07
N ILE A 268 -7.10 -24.90 2.39
CA ILE A 268 -8.08 -25.89 2.85
C ILE A 268 -7.66 -26.48 4.20
N ASP A 269 -6.39 -26.86 4.36
CA ASP A 269 -5.87 -27.41 5.61
C ASP A 269 -5.95 -26.39 6.76
N ILE A 270 -5.55 -25.14 6.51
CA ILE A 270 -5.68 -24.04 7.48
C ILE A 270 -7.14 -23.85 7.91
N ARG A 271 -8.08 -23.80 6.96
CA ARG A 271 -9.51 -23.59 7.23
C ARG A 271 -10.12 -24.75 8.02
N LYS A 272 -9.70 -25.99 7.77
CA LYS A 272 -10.11 -27.15 8.59
C LYS A 272 -9.64 -27.00 10.04
N LEU A 273 -8.36 -26.68 10.25
CA LEU A 273 -7.79 -26.53 11.59
C LEU A 273 -8.38 -25.31 12.33
N LYS A 274 -8.76 -24.26 11.59
CA LYS A 274 -9.40 -23.05 12.15
C LYS A 274 -10.75 -23.34 12.80
N ASN A 275 -11.45 -24.41 12.39
CA ASN A 275 -12.71 -24.84 12.98
C ASN A 275 -12.51 -25.67 14.27
N SER A 276 -11.30 -26.14 14.56
CA SER A 276 -10.99 -26.91 15.77
C SER A 276 -9.59 -26.57 16.30
N PRO A 277 -9.33 -25.30 16.65
CA PRO A 277 -7.98 -24.82 16.96
C PRO A 277 -7.42 -25.35 18.29
N SER A 278 -8.30 -25.77 19.22
CA SER A 278 -7.94 -26.35 20.51
C SER A 278 -7.53 -27.81 20.42
N THR A 279 -7.87 -28.51 19.33
CA THR A 279 -7.56 -29.93 19.12
C THR A 279 -6.41 -30.14 18.13
N MET A 280 -5.78 -29.05 17.67
CA MET A 280 -4.60 -29.13 16.81
C MET A 280 -3.48 -29.92 17.48
N THR A 281 -2.86 -30.81 16.71
CA THR A 281 -1.76 -31.64 17.15
C THR A 281 -0.42 -31.10 16.66
N TYR A 282 0.68 -31.58 17.24
CA TYR A 282 2.03 -31.28 16.74
C TYR A 282 2.21 -31.71 15.27
N SER A 283 1.63 -32.84 14.88
CA SER A 283 1.69 -33.34 13.49
C SER A 283 1.01 -32.40 12.51
N ASP A 284 -0.12 -31.78 12.88
CA ASP A 284 -0.80 -30.79 12.04
C ASP A 284 0.10 -29.60 11.78
N VAL A 285 0.77 -29.11 12.82
CA VAL A 285 1.68 -27.94 12.72
C VAL A 285 2.95 -28.27 11.93
N GLU A 286 3.47 -29.48 12.05
CA GLU A 286 4.62 -29.94 11.26
C GLU A 286 4.26 -30.05 9.76
N HIS A 287 3.06 -30.54 9.44
CA HIS A 287 2.53 -30.54 8.08
C HIS A 287 2.37 -29.11 7.53
N LEU A 288 1.82 -28.19 8.33
CA LEU A 288 1.71 -26.78 7.94
C LEU A 288 3.09 -26.16 7.70
N SER A 289 4.06 -26.39 8.60
CA SER A 289 5.44 -25.91 8.46
C SER A 289 6.15 -26.44 7.21
N THR A 290 5.95 -27.72 6.90
CA THR A 290 6.54 -28.35 5.72
C THR A 290 5.95 -27.77 4.43
N THR A 291 4.64 -27.59 4.39
CA THR A 291 3.95 -27.01 3.22
C THR A 291 4.28 -25.52 3.06
N GLY A 292 4.30 -24.76 4.15
CA GLY A 292 4.72 -23.36 4.16
C GLY A 292 6.13 -23.16 3.61
N ARG A 293 7.10 -24.01 4.01
CA ARG A 293 8.46 -24.00 3.45
C ARG A 293 8.50 -24.30 1.95
N LYS A 294 7.67 -25.23 1.46
CA LYS A 294 7.56 -25.53 0.01
C LYS A 294 7.02 -24.33 -0.77
N ILE A 295 5.99 -23.67 -0.24
CA ILE A 295 5.44 -22.43 -0.82
C ILE A 295 6.54 -21.37 -0.88
N THR A 296 7.22 -21.09 0.24
CA THR A 296 8.28 -20.09 0.26
C THR A 296 9.41 -20.42 -0.72
N GLY A 297 9.90 -21.65 -0.71
CA GLY A 297 10.93 -22.11 -1.64
C GLY A 297 10.57 -21.95 -3.12
N THR A 298 9.28 -21.90 -3.46
CA THR A 298 8.81 -21.67 -4.84
C THR A 298 8.85 -20.19 -5.24
N TYR A 299 8.56 -19.28 -4.30
CA TYR A 299 8.29 -17.87 -4.60
C TYR A 299 9.35 -16.89 -4.10
N THR A 300 10.28 -17.29 -3.25
CA THR A 300 11.40 -16.43 -2.79
C THR A 300 12.74 -16.72 -3.46
N SER A 301 12.87 -17.87 -4.11
CA SER A 301 14.11 -18.35 -4.75
C SER A 301 14.33 -17.83 -6.18
N ARG A 302 13.40 -17.03 -6.71
CA ARG A 302 13.45 -16.43 -8.06
C ARG A 302 13.48 -14.91 -8.02
#